data_AF-A0A950DNG1-F1
#
_entry.id   AF-A0A950DNG1-F1
#
_cell.length_a   1.000
_cell.length_b   1.000
_cell.length_c   1.000
_cell.angle_alpha   90.00
_cell.angle_beta   90.00
_cell.angle_gamma   90.00
#
_symmetry.space_group_name_H-M   'P 1'
#
loop_
_entity.id
_entity.type
_entity.pdbx_description
1 polymer ?
#
loop_
_entity_poly.entity_id
_entity_poly.type
_entity_poly.pdbx_seq_one_letter_code
_entity_poly.pdbx_strand_id
1 'polypeptide(L)'
;LFVSLDAYFIGVIQILVYAGAVMVLFLFIIMLLDLKAELRRRPNLPAICGGFVVIFLFIVAIAEVSFRFQGGDASFQPIAQGPQGDIWHVGMILFQRYNIALQVVGTLILVASIGVVVLSKRELK
;
A
#
# COMPACT_ATOMS: atom_id res chain seq x y z
N LEU A 1 12.97 4.89 -6.23
CA LEU A 1 12.56 3.71 -7.02
C LEU A 1 11.66 4.12 -8.18
N PHE A 2 10.38 4.49 -7.97
CA PHE A 2 9.48 4.84 -9.10
C PHE A 2 10.01 5.94 -10.02
N VAL A 3 10.60 7.00 -9.46
CA VAL A 3 11.26 8.08 -10.22
C VAL A 3 12.45 7.56 -11.04
N SER A 4 13.15 6.52 -10.55
CA SER A 4 14.29 5.90 -11.26
C SER A 4 13.85 4.97 -12.39
N LEU A 5 12.57 4.61 -12.44
CA LEU A 5 11.94 3.80 -13.48
C LEU A 5 11.08 4.67 -14.42
N ASP A 6 11.32 5.99 -14.44
CA ASP A 6 10.54 6.99 -15.17
C ASP A 6 9.03 7.05 -14.82
N ALA A 7 8.60 6.38 -13.75
CA ALA A 7 7.21 6.35 -13.29
C ALA A 7 6.90 7.54 -12.36
N TYR A 8 7.02 8.77 -12.87
CA TYR A 8 6.93 10.00 -12.08
C TYR A 8 5.56 10.18 -11.42
N PHE A 9 4.47 9.91 -12.14
CA PHE A 9 3.11 10.08 -11.63
C PHE A 9 2.86 9.26 -10.36
N ILE A 10 3.12 7.94 -10.41
CA ILE A 10 2.94 7.04 -9.27
C ILE A 10 3.93 7.39 -8.14
N GLY A 11 5.15 7.80 -8.48
CA GLY A 11 6.12 8.29 -7.51
C GLY A 11 5.59 9.46 -6.66
N VAL A 12 4.96 10.45 -7.29
CA VAL A 12 4.35 11.59 -6.60
C VAL A 12 3.13 11.16 -5.77
N ILE A 13 2.26 10.31 -6.32
CA ILE A 13 1.09 9.79 -5.58
C ILE A 13 1.51 9.03 -4.31
N GLN A 14 2.60 8.25 -4.36
CA GLN A 14 3.14 7.55 -3.20
C GLN A 14 3.53 8.52 -2.08
N ILE A 15 4.16 9.65 -2.43
CA ILE A 15 4.52 10.67 -1.43
C ILE A 15 3.26 11.34 -0.88
N LEU A 16 2.32 11.75 -1.73
CA LEU A 16 1.13 12.49 -1.32
C LEU A 16 0.19 11.65 -0.44
N VAL A 17 -0.13 10.43 -0.88
CA VAL A 17 -1.16 9.61 -0.21
C VAL A 17 -0.54 8.75 0.88
N TYR A 18 0.48 7.95 0.55
CA TYR A 18 1.04 7.00 1.51
C TYR A 18 1.85 7.73 2.58
N ALA A 19 2.87 8.48 2.19
CA ALA A 19 3.69 9.21 3.15
C ALA A 19 2.94 10.40 3.77
N GLY A 20 2.16 11.14 2.98
CA GLY A 20 1.50 12.38 3.42
C GLY A 20 0.25 12.17 4.26
N ALA A 21 -0.62 11.23 3.91
CA ALA A 21 -1.88 11.00 4.64
C ALA A 21 -1.83 9.78 5.56
N VAL A 22 -1.47 8.61 5.01
CA VAL A 22 -1.56 7.33 5.76
C VAL A 22 -0.50 7.25 6.85
N MET A 23 0.76 7.52 6.55
CA MET A 23 1.83 7.47 7.54
C MET A 23 1.64 8.52 8.65
N VAL A 24 1.21 9.73 8.30
CA VAL A 24 0.93 10.78 9.29
C VAL A 24 -0.22 10.38 10.22
N LEU A 25 -1.30 9.77 9.70
CA LEU A 25 -2.38 9.23 10.53
C LEU A 25 -1.87 8.15 11.49
N PHE A 26 -1.03 7.23 11.00
CA PHE A 26 -0.41 6.20 11.85
C PHE A 26 0.47 6.82 12.95
N LEU A 27 1.28 7.83 12.61
CA LEU A 27 2.11 8.56 13.58
C LEU A 27 1.24 9.23 14.66
N PHE A 28 0.10 9.78 14.29
CA PHE A 28 -0.84 10.35 15.24
C PHE A 28 -1.43 9.29 16.17
N ILE A 29 -1.80 8.12 15.64
CA ILE A 29 -2.33 7.00 16.43
C ILE A 29 -1.30 6.49 17.44
N ILE A 30 -0.06 6.23 17.02
CA ILE A 30 0.98 5.74 17.95
C ILE A 30 1.36 6.78 19.01
N MET A 31 1.22 8.08 18.70
CA MET A 31 1.49 9.15 19.65
C MET A 31 0.41 9.20 20.75
N LEU A 32 -0.85 8.94 20.38
CA LEU A 32 -1.97 8.92 21.32
C LEU A 32 -2.10 7.60 22.10
N LEU A 33 -1.61 6.50 21.54
CA LEU A 33 -1.71 5.18 22.16
C LEU A 33 -0.57 4.94 23.15
N ASP A 34 -0.89 4.62 24.41
CA ASP A 34 0.12 4.25 25.39
C ASP A 34 0.58 2.79 25.18
N LEU A 35 1.68 2.63 24.45
CA LEU A 35 2.28 1.33 24.14
C LEU A 35 2.99 0.67 25.35
N LYS A 36 3.08 1.35 26.51
CA LYS A 36 3.85 0.85 27.67
C LYS A 36 3.27 -0.41 28.31
N ALA A 37 1.96 -0.62 28.21
CA ALA A 37 1.30 -1.81 28.76
C ALA A 37 1.70 -3.10 28.02
N GLU A 38 1.96 -3.01 26.70
CA GLU A 38 2.33 -4.16 25.86
C GLU A 38 3.78 -4.59 26.09
N LEU A 39 4.69 -3.65 26.37
CA LEU A 39 6.11 -3.91 26.62
C LEU A 39 6.36 -4.79 27.86
N ARG A 40 5.39 -4.90 28.77
CA ARG A 40 5.50 -5.68 30.01
C ARG A 40 5.12 -7.16 29.83
N ARG A 41 4.60 -7.54 28.67
CA ARG A 41 4.32 -8.95 28.34
C ARG A 41 5.63 -9.70 28.08
N ARG A 42 5.74 -10.91 28.65
CA ARG A 42 6.87 -11.79 28.38
C ARG A 42 6.83 -12.24 26.92
N PRO A 43 7.98 -12.29 26.22
CA PRO A 43 8.04 -12.79 24.85
C PRO A 43 7.61 -14.26 24.81
N ASN A 44 6.58 -14.55 24.02
CA ASN A 44 6.13 -15.90 23.77
C ASN A 44 7.12 -16.58 22.80
N LEU A 45 8.12 -17.27 23.33
CA LEU A 45 9.10 -18.06 22.57
C LEU A 45 8.50 -18.91 21.44
N PRO A 46 7.39 -19.66 21.62
CA PRO A 46 6.79 -20.42 20.52
C PRO A 46 6.20 -19.52 19.43
N ALA A 47 5.66 -18.34 19.78
CA ALA A 47 5.15 -17.39 18.80
C ALA A 47 6.27 -16.73 18.00
N ILE A 48 7.40 -16.44 18.64
CA ILE A 48 8.60 -15.92 17.98
C ILE A 48 9.16 -16.97 17.01
N CYS A 49 9.31 -18.21 17.47
CA CYS A 49 9.78 -19.31 16.62
C CYS A 49 8.83 -19.53 15.43
N GLY A 50 7.52 -19.54 15.67
CA GLY A 50 6.51 -19.60 14.60
C GLY A 50 6.63 -18.44 13.61
N GLY A 51 6.85 -17.22 14.10
CA GLY A 51 7.08 -16.04 13.25
C GLY A 51 8.30 -16.20 12.34
N PHE A 52 9.42 -16.68 12.88
CA PHE A 52 10.62 -16.96 12.09
C PHE A 52 10.40 -18.06 11.06
N VAL A 53 9.67 -19.13 11.41
CA VAL A 53 9.33 -20.21 10.47
C VAL A 53 8.48 -19.68 9.32
N VAL A 54 7.48 -18.84 9.60
CA VAL A 54 6.63 -18.23 8.57
C VAL A 54 7.44 -17.31 7.64
N ILE A 55 8.31 -16.46 8.21
CA ILE A 55 9.19 -15.59 7.41
C ILE A 55 10.13 -16.43 6.54
N PHE A 56 10.73 -17.49 7.10
CA PHE A 56 11.62 -18.38 6.37
C PHE A 56 10.89 -19.07 5.22
N LEU A 57 9.71 -19.65 5.47
CA LEU A 57 8.90 -20.28 4.43
C LEU A 57 8.48 -19.28 3.34
N PHE A 58 8.14 -18.05 3.72
CA PHE A 58 7.79 -17.01 2.77
C PHE A 58 8.98 -16.63 1.87
N ILE A 59 10.18 -16.48 2.45
CA ILE A 59 11.41 -16.22 1.68
C ILE A 59 11.73 -17.38 0.75
N VAL A 60 11.62 -18.64 1.24
CA VAL A 60 11.84 -19.83 0.41
C VAL A 60 10.83 -19.90 -0.73
N ALA A 61 9.56 -19.59 -0.49
CA ALA A 61 8.53 -19.55 -1.52
C ALA A 61 8.82 -18.47 -2.58
N ILE A 62 9.23 -17.26 -2.15
CA ILE A 62 9.63 -16.20 -3.09
C ILE A 62 10.86 -16.63 -3.89
N ALA A 63 11.86 -17.24 -3.25
CA ALA A 63 13.06 -17.70 -3.91
C ALA A 63 12.75 -18.81 -4.92
N GLU A 64 11.95 -19.80 -4.55
CA GLU A 64 11.53 -20.88 -5.45
C GLU A 64 10.79 -20.34 -6.66
N VAL A 65 9.84 -19.43 -6.47
CA VAL A 65 9.13 -18.76 -7.57
C VAL A 65 10.12 -17.99 -8.43
N SER A 66 11.02 -17.20 -7.83
CA SER A 66 11.98 -16.37 -8.57
C SER A 66 12.99 -17.20 -9.37
N PHE A 67 13.49 -18.30 -8.82
CA PHE A 67 14.45 -19.20 -9.50
C PHE A 67 13.80 -20.05 -10.58
N ARG A 68 12.51 -20.42 -10.43
CA ARG A 68 11.75 -21.14 -11.46
C ARG A 68 11.18 -20.22 -12.53
N PHE A 69 11.19 -18.91 -12.30
CA PHE A 69 10.73 -17.93 -13.28
C PHE A 69 11.78 -17.75 -14.38
N GLN A 70 11.65 -18.53 -15.47
CA GLN A 70 12.50 -18.44 -16.67
C GLN A 70 12.33 -17.11 -17.46
N GLY A 71 11.44 -16.21 -17.03
CA GLY A 71 11.22 -14.91 -17.65
C GLY A 71 12.12 -13.77 -17.14
N GLY A 72 13.07 -14.05 -16.24
CA GLY A 72 13.96 -13.04 -15.64
C GLY A 72 14.94 -12.37 -16.60
N ASP A 73 15.20 -12.97 -17.77
CA ASP A 73 16.04 -12.41 -18.83
C ASP A 73 15.27 -11.57 -19.85
N ALA A 74 13.97 -11.34 -19.64
CA ALA A 74 13.20 -10.43 -20.47
C ALA A 74 13.75 -9.01 -20.27
N SER A 75 14.50 -8.53 -21.27
CA SER A 75 14.93 -7.14 -21.34
C SER A 75 13.69 -6.26 -21.20
N PHE A 76 13.69 -5.40 -20.18
CA PHE A 76 12.66 -4.39 -20.01
C PHE A 76 12.70 -3.52 -21.27
N GLN A 77 11.73 -3.74 -22.16
CA GLN A 77 11.55 -2.89 -23.33
C GLN A 77 11.35 -1.46 -22.79
N PRO A 78 12.16 -0.48 -23.23
CA PRO A 78 11.93 0.90 -22.88
C PRO A 78 10.48 1.23 -23.20
N ILE A 79 9.75 1.73 -22.21
CA ILE A 79 8.36 2.17 -22.42
C ILE A 79 8.44 3.25 -23.50
N ALA A 80 7.89 2.96 -24.68
CA ALA A 80 7.83 3.93 -25.76
C ALA A 80 7.07 5.14 -25.25
N GLN A 81 7.78 6.23 -24.97
CA GLN A 81 7.17 7.49 -24.55
C GLN A 81 6.41 8.02 -25.76
N GLY A 82 5.13 7.68 -25.84
CA GLY A 82 4.22 8.30 -26.79
C GLY A 82 4.17 9.81 -26.55
N PRO A 83 3.69 10.61 -27.52
CA PRO A 83 3.61 12.07 -27.39
C PRO A 83 2.77 12.55 -26.18
N GLN A 84 1.97 11.66 -25.58
CA GLN A 84 1.08 11.92 -24.47
C GLN A 84 1.74 11.38 -23.17
N GLY A 85 1.80 12.21 -22.12
CA GLY A 85 2.45 11.82 -20.86
C GLY A 85 1.74 10.69 -20.09
N ASP A 86 2.42 10.09 -19.11
CA ASP A 86 1.93 8.95 -18.31
C ASP A 86 0.57 9.20 -17.65
N ILE A 87 0.35 10.42 -17.16
CA ILE A 87 -0.89 10.82 -16.49
C ILE A 87 -2.09 10.68 -17.42
N TRP A 88 -1.91 11.05 -18.69
CA TRP A 88 -2.97 10.96 -19.70
C TRP A 88 -3.37 9.50 -19.96
N HIS A 89 -2.38 8.62 -20.14
CA HIS A 89 -2.61 7.19 -20.37
C HIS A 89 -3.30 6.52 -19.19
N VAL A 90 -2.83 6.80 -17.97
CA VAL A 90 -3.45 6.27 -16.74
C VAL A 90 -4.89 6.78 -16.61
N GLY A 91 -5.12 8.06 -16.86
CA GLY A 91 -6.45 8.66 -16.87
C GLY A 91 -7.39 7.99 -17.87
N MET A 92 -6.97 7.83 -19.13
CA MET A 92 -7.79 7.17 -20.15
C MET A 92 -8.14 5.73 -19.75
N ILE A 93 -7.17 4.95 -19.27
CA ILE A 93 -7.41 3.57 -18.84
C ILE A 93 -8.38 3.51 -17.66
N LEU A 94 -8.25 4.42 -16.68
CA LEU A 94 -9.17 4.51 -15.54
C LEU A 94 -10.60 4.84 -15.99
N PHE A 95 -10.78 5.82 -16.87
CA PHE A 95 -12.11 6.27 -17.29
C PHE A 95 -12.77 5.39 -18.35
N GLN A 96 -11.99 4.71 -19.21
CA GLN A 96 -12.55 3.87 -20.27
C GLN A 96 -12.70 2.42 -19.83
N ARG A 97 -11.62 1.82 -19.30
CA ARG A 97 -11.58 0.39 -19.00
C ARG A 97 -11.98 0.08 -17.56
N TYR A 98 -11.58 0.93 -16.63
CA TYR A 98 -11.80 0.72 -15.19
C TYR A 98 -12.83 1.69 -14.58
N ASN A 99 -13.78 2.20 -15.37
CA ASN A 99 -14.79 3.14 -14.90
C ASN A 99 -15.57 2.61 -13.69
N ILE A 100 -15.95 1.33 -13.73
CA ILE A 100 -16.67 0.69 -12.61
C ILE A 100 -15.79 0.63 -11.36
N ALA A 101 -14.51 0.26 -11.49
CA ALA A 101 -13.59 0.24 -10.36
C ALA A 101 -13.41 1.65 -9.76
N LEU A 102 -13.33 2.68 -10.61
CA LEU A 102 -13.25 4.07 -10.18
C LEU A 102 -14.50 4.49 -9.36
N GLN A 103 -15.70 4.12 -9.81
CA GLN A 103 -16.95 4.39 -9.08
C GLN A 103 -17.03 3.66 -7.74
N VAL A 104 -16.56 2.41 -7.68
CA VAL A 104 -16.47 1.63 -6.44
C VAL A 104 -15.50 2.29 -5.45
N VAL A 105 -14.32 2.72 -5.91
CA VAL A 105 -13.36 3.44 -5.06
C VAL A 105 -13.95 4.78 -4.59
N GLY A 106 -14.64 5.52 -5.44
CA GLY A 106 -15.34 6.76 -5.06
C GLY A 106 -16.37 6.53 -3.96
N THR A 107 -17.17 5.46 -4.09
CA THR A 107 -18.14 5.06 -3.07
C THR A 107 -17.45 4.61 -1.78
N LEU A 108 -16.33 3.90 -1.89
CA LEU A 108 -15.53 3.47 -0.75
C LEU A 108 -14.96 4.68 0.04
N ILE A 109 -14.49 5.71 -0.66
CA ILE A 109 -14.04 6.96 -0.02
C ILE A 109 -15.21 7.67 0.68
N LEU A 110 -16.38 7.75 0.02
CA LEU A 110 -17.59 8.34 0.61
C LEU A 110 -18.00 7.60 1.89
N VAL A 111 -18.05 6.27 1.86
CA VAL A 111 -18.38 5.44 3.02
C VAL A 111 -17.34 5.61 4.13
N ALA A 112 -16.05 5.67 3.77
CA ALA A 112 -14.98 5.92 4.74
C ALA A 112 -15.13 7.28 5.43
N SER A 113 -15.42 8.35 4.69
CA SER A 113 -15.64 9.69 5.25
C SER A 113 -16.84 9.71 6.21
N ILE A 114 -17.97 9.11 5.81
CA ILE A 114 -19.15 9.00 6.70
C ILE A 114 -18.80 8.18 7.94
N GLY A 115 -18.14 7.04 7.75
CA GLY A 115 -17.73 6.13 8.83
C GLY A 115 -16.85 6.83 9.87
N VAL A 116 -15.85 7.61 9.44
CA VAL A 116 -14.99 8.39 10.35
C VAL A 116 -15.80 9.43 11.12
N VAL A 117 -16.72 10.16 10.47
CA VAL A 117 -17.54 11.19 11.16
C VAL A 117 -18.47 10.56 12.20
N VAL A 118 -19.14 9.45 11.85
CA VAL A 118 -20.04 8.74 12.77
C VAL A 118 -19.28 8.16 13.95
N LEU A 119 -18.11 7.56 13.72
CA LEU A 119 -17.30 6.95 14.77
C LEU A 119 -16.60 7.99 15.67
N SER A 120 -16.29 9.16 15.12
CA SER A 120 -15.66 10.27 15.85
C SER A 120 -16.66 11.03 16.74
N LYS A 121 -17.96 10.98 16.42
CA LYS A 121 -19.00 11.56 17.29
C LYS A 121 -19.07 10.78 18.61
N ARG A 122 -18.53 11.39 19.67
CA ARG A 122 -18.81 10.96 21.05
C ARG A 122 -20.25 11.32 21.41
N GLU A 123 -20.99 10.36 21.98
CA GLU A 123 -22.23 10.69 22.68
C GLU A 123 -21.88 11.60 23.86
N LEU A 124 -22.20 12.88 23.73
CA LEU A 124 -22.29 13.78 24.88
C LEU A 124 -23.55 13.36 25.65
N LYS A 125 -23.39 12.46 26.61
CA LYS A 125 -24.35 12.26 27.69
C LYS A 125 -23.91 13.04 28.91
#